data_AF-A0A6A6NCL2-F1
#
_entry.id   AF-A0A6A6NCL2-F1
#
_cell.length_a   1.000
_cell.length_b   1.000
_cell.length_c   1.000
_cell.angle_alpha   90.00
_cell.angle_beta   90.00
_cell.angle_gamma   90.00
#
_symmetry.space_group_name_H-M   'P 1'
#
loop_
_entity.id
_entity.type
_entity.pdbx_description
1 polymer ?
#
loop_
_entity_poly.entity_id
_entity_poly.type
_entity_poly.pdbx_seq_one_letter_code
_entity_poly.pdbx_strand_id
1 'polypeptide(L)'
;MNDFFMLTCNSKYNPPALYFGNIPVQNISVDEGTMSVTIDEAFDCYDEPGLTMNINRWTKLGDGQFRFSDTRNKLTAVGCDILAFMTDAEGSFGSGCVSLCVENITLDDSCSGIGYCQTAVPRSLKTLNITILSADSHSLVLAFNPCGFAFLADQRTFNVSNFRLSDNPYSTKDYPTPDKMAGDIGAYVKDSQEIPISSKAAKILMNARKEKSIHAKADARIQLGITHVAAHLGCMAMVKLVVKYFALQPLPQPQSVGI
;
A
#
# COMPACT_ATOMS: atom_id res chain seq x y z
N MET A 1 -17.85 -14.66 -17.68
CA MET A 1 -16.79 -14.23 -16.75
C MET A 1 -17.49 -13.42 -15.67
N ASN A 2 -17.08 -13.51 -14.40
CA ASN A 2 -17.71 -12.69 -13.36
C ASN A 2 -17.04 -11.31 -13.37
N ASP A 3 -17.76 -10.27 -13.80
CA ASP A 3 -17.24 -8.92 -13.94
C ASP A 3 -16.80 -8.30 -12.59
N PHE A 4 -17.23 -8.89 -11.46
CA PHE A 4 -16.81 -8.49 -10.11
C PHE A 4 -15.39 -8.97 -9.71
N PHE A 5 -14.71 -9.73 -10.57
CA PHE A 5 -13.34 -10.22 -10.35
C PHE A 5 -12.41 -9.83 -11.51
N MET A 6 -12.52 -8.58 -11.98
CA MET A 6 -11.67 -8.08 -13.05
C MET A 6 -10.37 -7.50 -12.49
N LEU A 7 -9.27 -8.21 -12.73
CA LEU A 7 -7.91 -7.71 -12.56
C LEU A 7 -7.38 -7.24 -13.92
N THR A 8 -6.81 -6.04 -13.96
CA THR A 8 -6.28 -5.44 -15.18
C THR A 8 -4.76 -5.37 -15.10
N CYS A 9 -4.09 -5.85 -16.15
CA CYS A 9 -2.65 -5.72 -16.28
C CYS A 9 -2.32 -4.50 -17.15
N ASN A 10 -1.59 -3.53 -16.59
CA ASN A 10 -1.10 -2.37 -17.31
C ASN A 10 0.32 -2.62 -17.83
N SER A 11 0.40 -2.97 -19.11
CA SER A 11 1.65 -3.25 -19.82
C SER A 11 2.47 -2.02 -20.22
N LYS A 12 2.02 -0.80 -19.89
CA LYS A 12 2.81 0.42 -20.09
C LYS A 12 3.99 0.52 -19.10
N TYR A 13 3.90 -0.16 -17.96
CA TYR A 13 4.97 -0.23 -16.97
C TYR A 13 5.88 -1.43 -17.25
N ASN A 14 7.14 -1.35 -16.82
CA ASN A 14 8.11 -2.45 -16.90
C ASN A 14 8.74 -2.69 -15.51
N PRO A 15 8.44 -3.82 -14.83
CA PRO A 15 7.51 -4.87 -15.27
C PRO A 15 6.04 -4.40 -15.32
N PRO A 16 5.15 -5.10 -16.06
CA PRO A 16 3.73 -4.79 -16.09
C PRO A 16 3.11 -4.74 -14.69
N ALA A 17 2.30 -3.73 -14.42
CA ALA A 17 1.67 -3.52 -13.11
C ALA A 17 0.25 -4.08 -13.08
N LEU A 18 -0.09 -4.82 -12.02
CA LEU A 18 -1.41 -5.43 -11.84
C LEU A 18 -2.33 -4.49 -11.04
N TYR A 19 -3.60 -4.41 -11.43
CA TYR A 19 -4.59 -3.52 -10.82
C TYR A 19 -5.90 -4.24 -10.52
N PHE A 20 -6.54 -3.83 -9.43
CA PHE A 20 -7.92 -4.15 -9.09
C PHE A 20 -8.75 -2.87 -9.15
N GLY A 21 -9.57 -2.73 -10.19
CA GLY A 21 -10.10 -1.42 -10.58
C GLY A 21 -8.95 -0.44 -10.83
N ASN A 22 -8.84 0.60 -10.00
CA ASN A 22 -7.76 1.59 -10.05
C ASN A 22 -6.69 1.39 -8.95
N ILE A 23 -6.79 0.32 -8.16
CA ILE A 23 -5.92 0.08 -7.02
C ILE A 23 -4.76 -0.84 -7.45
N PRO A 24 -3.49 -0.42 -7.27
CA PRO A 24 -2.33 -1.26 -7.53
C PRO A 24 -2.33 -2.52 -6.66
N VAL A 25 -2.10 -3.67 -7.28
CA VAL A 25 -1.99 -4.98 -6.62
C VAL A 25 -0.53 -5.36 -6.51
N GLN A 26 -0.09 -5.63 -5.28
CA GLN A 26 1.29 -5.96 -4.97
C GLN A 26 1.51 -7.48 -4.91
N ASN A 27 0.54 -8.21 -4.37
CA ASN A 27 0.63 -9.65 -4.22
C ASN A 27 -0.75 -10.28 -4.16
N ILE A 28 -0.87 -11.56 -4.54
CA ILE A 28 -2.08 -12.36 -4.43
C ILE A 28 -1.72 -13.68 -3.73
N SER A 29 -2.43 -13.99 -2.66
CA SER A 29 -2.39 -15.29 -2.00
C SER A 29 -3.65 -16.06 -2.37
N VAL A 30 -3.50 -17.05 -3.25
CA VAL A 30 -4.62 -17.91 -3.66
C VAL A 30 -5.11 -18.76 -2.49
N ASP A 31 -4.19 -19.29 -1.68
CA ASP A 31 -4.51 -20.16 -0.54
C ASP A 31 -5.24 -19.41 0.57
N GLU A 32 -4.86 -18.15 0.85
CA GLU A 32 -5.56 -17.33 1.84
C GLU A 32 -6.82 -16.66 1.25
N GLY A 33 -7.00 -16.67 -0.07
CA GLY A 33 -8.04 -15.92 -0.77
C GLY A 33 -7.89 -14.40 -0.56
N THR A 34 -6.65 -13.90 -0.53
CA THR A 34 -6.35 -12.49 -0.24
C THR A 34 -5.48 -11.85 -1.33
N MET A 35 -5.54 -10.53 -1.39
CA MET A 35 -4.67 -9.71 -2.22
C MET A 35 -4.11 -8.55 -1.39
N SER A 36 -2.81 -8.31 -1.52
CA SER A 36 -2.16 -7.13 -0.95
C SER A 36 -2.20 -6.01 -1.97
N VAL A 37 -2.72 -4.86 -1.57
CA VAL A 37 -2.88 -3.68 -2.42
C VAL A 37 -2.30 -2.46 -1.74
N THR A 38 -2.16 -1.39 -2.49
CA THR A 38 -1.67 -0.11 -1.99
C THR A 38 -2.73 0.96 -2.20
N ILE A 39 -3.06 1.69 -1.14
CA ILE A 39 -3.91 2.88 -1.19
C ILE A 39 -3.18 4.07 -0.58
N ASP A 40 -3.61 5.27 -0.94
CA ASP A 40 -3.06 6.50 -0.40
C ASP A 40 -3.47 6.70 1.07
N GLU A 41 -2.58 7.29 1.85
CA GLU A 41 -2.77 7.68 3.24
C GLU A 41 -3.47 9.03 3.37
N ALA A 42 -4.25 9.19 4.45
CA ALA A 42 -4.78 10.47 4.88
C ALA A 42 -3.71 11.20 5.70
N PHE A 43 -3.68 12.52 5.64
CA PHE A 43 -2.74 13.31 6.43
C PHE A 43 -3.28 14.69 6.78
N ASP A 44 -2.78 15.23 7.89
CA ASP A 44 -3.10 16.54 8.42
C ASP A 44 -1.78 17.24 8.77
N CYS A 45 -1.47 18.36 8.12
CA CYS A 45 -0.19 19.03 8.19
C CYS A 45 -0.35 20.50 8.57
N TYR A 46 0.55 20.96 9.42
CA TYR A 46 0.59 22.30 10.00
C TYR A 46 1.95 22.95 9.78
N ASP A 47 1.94 24.27 9.65
CA ASP A 47 3.10 25.17 9.67
C ASP A 47 2.66 26.50 10.27
N GLU A 48 3.53 27.47 10.49
CA GLU A 48 3.07 28.82 10.85
C GLU A 48 2.46 29.50 9.61
N PRO A 49 1.19 29.97 9.62
CA PRO A 49 0.36 30.32 10.79
C PRO A 49 -0.76 29.31 11.16
N GLY A 50 -0.81 28.12 10.61
CA GLY A 50 -1.79 27.09 10.97
C GLY A 50 -1.84 25.90 10.00
N LEU A 51 -3.05 25.38 9.77
CA LEU A 51 -3.27 24.26 8.85
C LEU A 51 -2.74 24.58 7.46
N THR A 52 -1.79 23.80 6.97
CA THR A 52 -1.27 23.92 5.60
C THR A 52 -1.96 22.95 4.67
N MET A 53 -2.27 21.75 5.16
CA MET A 53 -2.95 20.76 4.35
C MET A 53 -3.72 19.73 5.16
N ASN A 54 -4.91 19.39 4.66
CA ASN A 54 -5.69 18.28 5.16
C ASN A 54 -6.17 17.44 3.96
N ILE A 55 -5.82 16.16 3.96
CA ILE A 55 -6.34 15.22 2.98
C ILE A 55 -6.92 14.00 3.70
N ASN A 56 -8.23 13.83 3.53
CA ASN A 56 -8.94 12.62 3.91
C ASN A 56 -8.96 11.62 2.75
N ARG A 57 -9.14 10.33 3.04
CA ARG A 57 -9.10 9.27 2.03
C ARG A 57 -10.37 8.48 1.97
N TRP A 58 -10.84 8.25 0.76
CA TRP A 58 -11.97 7.36 0.50
C TRP A 58 -11.57 6.24 -0.45
N THR A 59 -12.05 5.02 -0.19
CA THR A 59 -11.84 3.87 -1.06
C THR A 59 -13.07 2.97 -1.06
N LYS A 60 -13.45 2.49 -2.24
CA LYS A 60 -14.49 1.47 -2.44
C LYS A 60 -13.93 0.30 -3.24
N LEU A 61 -14.11 -0.93 -2.74
CA LEU A 61 -13.64 -2.17 -3.39
C LEU A 61 -14.59 -2.72 -4.49
N GLY A 62 -15.56 -1.92 -4.91
CA GLY A 62 -16.62 -2.32 -5.84
C GLY A 62 -17.73 -3.14 -5.19
N ASP A 63 -18.72 -3.55 -6.00
CA ASP A 63 -19.91 -4.27 -5.51
C ASP A 63 -19.68 -5.79 -5.39
N GLY A 64 -18.46 -6.24 -5.73
CA GLY A 64 -18.06 -7.64 -5.69
C GLY A 64 -17.94 -8.25 -4.29
N GLN A 65 -17.38 -9.46 -4.24
CA GLN A 65 -17.20 -10.25 -3.01
C GLN A 65 -15.95 -9.88 -2.20
N PHE A 66 -15.24 -8.83 -2.60
CA PHE A 66 -14.06 -8.33 -1.90
C PHE A 66 -14.43 -7.41 -0.74
N ARG A 67 -13.63 -7.48 0.33
CA ARG A 67 -13.74 -6.66 1.54
C ARG A 67 -12.37 -6.39 2.13
N PHE A 68 -12.22 -5.31 2.89
CA PHE A 68 -11.01 -5.11 3.69
C PHE A 68 -10.89 -6.24 4.71
N SER A 69 -9.67 -6.76 4.90
CA SER A 69 -9.44 -7.86 5.84
C SER A 69 -9.45 -7.37 7.28
N ASP A 70 -10.49 -7.72 8.03
CA ASP A 70 -10.65 -7.41 9.47
C ASP A 70 -9.59 -8.09 10.36
N THR A 71 -9.00 -9.17 9.87
CA THR A 71 -7.98 -9.95 10.59
C THR A 71 -6.54 -9.59 10.22
N ARG A 72 -6.34 -8.76 9.19
CA ARG A 72 -5.02 -8.36 8.71
C ARG A 72 -4.82 -6.86 8.82
N ASN A 73 -5.86 -6.07 8.57
CA ASN A 73 -5.73 -4.63 8.57
C ASN A 73 -6.11 -4.03 9.93
N LYS A 74 -5.38 -2.99 10.32
CA LYS A 74 -5.77 -2.05 11.36
C LYS A 74 -5.75 -0.64 10.80
N LEU A 75 -6.72 0.18 11.20
CA LEU A 75 -6.53 1.63 11.07
C LEU A 75 -5.36 1.99 11.96
N THR A 76 -4.39 2.67 11.38
CA THR A 76 -3.16 3.09 12.02
C THR A 76 -3.02 4.58 11.80
N ALA A 77 -2.69 5.30 12.86
CA ALA A 77 -2.35 6.70 12.79
C ALA A 77 -0.97 6.94 13.40
N VAL A 78 -0.17 7.81 12.80
CA VAL A 78 1.19 8.14 13.23
C VAL A 78 1.31 9.66 13.33
N GLY A 79 1.79 10.14 14.47
CA GLY A 79 1.84 11.55 14.83
C GLY A 79 1.44 11.80 16.28
N CYS A 80 1.67 13.03 16.74
CA CYS A 80 1.21 13.55 18.02
C CYS A 80 0.09 14.57 17.79
N ASP A 81 -0.81 14.71 18.76
CA ASP A 81 -1.95 15.64 18.65
C ASP A 81 -2.89 15.31 17.48
N ILE A 82 -3.13 14.00 17.25
CA ILE A 82 -3.94 13.52 16.12
C ILE A 82 -5.11 12.64 16.56
N LEU A 83 -6.21 12.77 15.82
CA LEU A 83 -7.38 11.90 15.86
C LEU A 83 -7.59 11.30 14.47
N ALA A 84 -7.62 9.97 14.39
CA ALA A 84 -7.92 9.26 13.15
C ALA A 84 -9.23 8.51 13.28
N PHE A 85 -10.11 8.69 12.31
CA PHE A 85 -11.40 8.03 12.22
C PHE A 85 -11.50 7.21 10.95
N MET A 86 -12.23 6.10 11.04
CA MET A 86 -12.72 5.37 9.89
C MET A 86 -14.23 5.21 9.94
N THR A 87 -14.89 5.42 8.80
CA THR A 87 -16.32 5.17 8.61
C THR A 87 -16.59 4.45 7.30
N ASP A 88 -17.77 3.86 7.16
CA ASP A 88 -18.29 3.39 5.87
C ASP A 88 -18.99 4.53 5.12
N ALA A 89 -19.41 4.28 3.88
CA ALA A 89 -20.09 5.29 3.05
C ALA A 89 -21.49 5.65 3.59
N GLU A 90 -22.13 4.68 4.25
CA GLU A 90 -23.48 4.80 4.81
C GLU A 90 -23.50 5.44 6.21
N GLY A 91 -22.34 5.65 6.83
CA GLY A 91 -22.21 6.12 8.21
C GLY A 91 -22.80 5.16 9.25
N SER A 92 -22.98 3.88 8.88
CA SER A 92 -23.52 2.84 9.75
C SER A 92 -22.48 2.32 10.75
N PHE A 93 -21.21 2.57 10.45
CA PHE A 93 -20.08 2.23 11.30
C PHE A 93 -19.14 3.44 11.46
N GLY A 94 -18.61 3.59 12.68
CA GLY A 94 -17.51 4.49 12.96
C GLY A 94 -16.58 3.89 14.01
N SER A 95 -15.28 4.03 13.80
CA SER A 95 -14.25 3.75 14.80
C SER A 95 -13.10 4.74 14.63
N GLY A 96 -12.22 4.82 15.60
CA GLY A 96 -11.07 5.69 15.52
C GLY A 96 -10.06 5.38 16.61
N CYS A 97 -8.95 6.08 16.56
CA CYS A 97 -7.97 6.11 17.63
C CYS A 97 -7.35 7.51 17.74
N VAL A 98 -6.74 7.77 18.89
CA VAL A 98 -6.12 9.05 19.21
C VAL A 98 -4.68 8.79 19.64
N SER A 99 -3.77 9.68 19.25
CA SER A 99 -2.37 9.67 19.66
C SER A 99 -1.98 11.05 20.19
N LEU A 100 -1.59 11.13 21.45
CA LEU A 100 -1.23 12.37 22.14
C LEU A 100 0.18 12.25 22.72
N CYS A 101 1.00 13.27 22.46
CA CYS A 101 2.33 13.44 23.03
C CYS A 101 2.66 14.92 23.08
N VAL A 102 3.55 15.29 24.00
CA VAL A 102 4.05 16.67 24.17
C VAL A 102 5.55 16.79 23.95
N GLU A 103 6.24 15.66 23.78
CA GLU A 103 7.68 15.57 23.57
C GLU A 103 7.97 14.75 22.31
N ASN A 104 9.14 15.01 21.72
CA ASN A 104 9.64 14.21 20.62
C ASN A 104 10.08 12.84 21.16
N ILE A 105 9.42 11.78 20.70
CA ILE A 105 9.69 10.41 21.11
C ILE A 105 10.18 9.56 19.94
N THR A 106 10.90 8.48 20.27
CA THR A 106 11.20 7.44 19.28
C THR A 106 9.99 6.51 19.19
N LEU A 107 9.53 6.23 17.98
CA LEU A 107 8.40 5.34 17.75
C LEU A 107 8.84 3.88 17.88
N ASP A 108 8.20 3.16 18.79
CA ASP A 108 8.34 1.72 18.97
C ASP A 108 6.97 1.06 19.19
N ASP A 109 6.92 -0.27 19.05
CA ASP A 109 5.67 -1.03 19.16
C ASP A 109 5.13 -1.12 20.61
N SER A 110 5.78 -0.48 21.59
CA SER A 110 5.43 -0.62 23.00
C SER A 110 4.35 0.37 23.46
N CYS A 111 4.17 1.50 22.76
CA CYS A 111 3.34 2.61 23.23
C CYS A 111 2.23 3.03 22.25
N SER A 112 1.16 2.23 22.13
CA SER A 112 -0.06 2.70 21.43
C SER A 112 -0.75 3.81 22.22
N GLY A 113 -1.02 4.94 21.57
CA GLY A 113 -1.59 6.16 22.12
C GLY A 113 -0.59 7.30 22.28
N ILE A 114 0.71 7.04 22.12
CA ILE A 114 1.78 8.03 22.18
C ILE A 114 2.62 7.91 20.90
N GLY A 115 2.51 8.89 20.02
CA GLY A 115 3.20 8.94 18.72
C GLY A 115 2.59 8.07 17.63
N TYR A 116 1.84 7.02 17.98
CA TYR A 116 0.99 6.29 17.04
C TYR A 116 -0.20 5.66 17.76
N CYS A 117 -1.22 5.26 17.02
CA CYS A 117 -2.33 4.47 17.54
C CYS A 117 -2.87 3.51 16.49
N GLN A 118 -3.54 2.45 16.95
CA GLN A 118 -4.24 1.53 16.06
C GLN A 118 -5.63 1.15 16.58
N THR A 119 -6.56 0.89 15.66
CA THR A 119 -7.86 0.29 15.97
C THR A 119 -8.26 -0.77 14.94
N ALA A 120 -9.08 -1.73 15.36
CA ALA A 120 -9.47 -2.88 14.56
C ALA A 120 -10.46 -2.49 13.45
N VAL A 121 -10.26 -3.04 12.24
CA VAL A 121 -11.20 -2.88 11.12
C VAL A 121 -12.42 -3.79 11.33
N PRO A 122 -13.66 -3.31 11.14
CA PRO A 122 -14.85 -4.14 11.31
C PRO A 122 -14.97 -5.19 10.20
N ARG A 123 -15.72 -6.25 10.51
CA ARG A 123 -16.07 -7.28 9.52
C ARG A 123 -16.89 -6.69 8.39
N SER A 124 -16.74 -7.28 7.20
CA SER A 124 -17.56 -6.96 6.02
C SER A 124 -17.41 -5.55 5.45
N LEU A 125 -16.40 -4.77 5.86
CA LEU A 125 -16.15 -3.43 5.33
C LEU A 125 -15.75 -3.45 3.85
N LYS A 126 -16.50 -2.72 3.00
CA LYS A 126 -16.23 -2.59 1.55
C LYS A 126 -15.95 -1.16 1.10
N THR A 127 -16.51 -0.20 1.82
CA THR A 127 -16.30 1.23 1.68
C THR A 127 -15.55 1.72 2.91
N LEU A 128 -14.61 2.62 2.70
CA LEU A 128 -13.76 3.14 3.76
C LEU A 128 -13.56 4.63 3.52
N ASN A 129 -13.95 5.44 4.48
CA ASN A 129 -13.50 6.81 4.66
C ASN A 129 -12.50 6.82 5.81
N ILE A 130 -11.32 7.39 5.61
CA ILE A 130 -10.35 7.71 6.65
C ILE A 130 -10.32 9.22 6.78
N THR A 131 -10.60 9.71 7.98
CA THR A 131 -10.51 11.12 8.33
C THR A 131 -9.44 11.30 9.39
N ILE A 132 -8.59 12.31 9.21
CA ILE A 132 -7.59 12.70 10.22
C ILE A 132 -7.74 14.18 10.54
N LEU A 133 -7.64 14.48 11.84
CA LEU A 133 -7.76 15.80 12.42
C LEU A 133 -6.68 15.97 13.49
N SER A 134 -6.40 17.21 13.86
CA SER A 134 -5.66 17.55 15.07
C SER A 134 -6.56 17.98 16.23
N ALA A 135 -6.17 17.67 17.47
CA ALA A 135 -6.93 18.10 18.65
C ALA A 135 -6.69 19.57 18.99
N ASP A 136 -5.45 20.07 18.83
CA ASP A 136 -5.07 21.46 19.11
C ASP A 136 -4.22 22.10 18.01
N SER A 137 -4.49 21.74 16.75
CA SER A 137 -3.82 22.30 15.57
C SER A 137 -2.29 22.23 15.62
N HIS A 138 -1.75 21.16 16.20
CA HIS A 138 -0.32 20.91 16.40
C HIS A 138 0.38 22.01 17.23
N SER A 139 -0.34 22.82 18.01
CA SER A 139 0.19 24.01 18.71
C SER A 139 1.42 23.70 19.60
N LEU A 140 1.44 22.53 20.23
CA LEU A 140 2.50 22.09 21.16
C LEU A 140 3.53 21.16 20.52
N VAL A 141 3.28 20.65 19.31
CA VAL A 141 4.10 19.59 18.69
C VAL A 141 4.71 19.99 17.36
N LEU A 142 4.32 21.14 16.79
CA LEU A 142 4.71 21.62 15.46
C LEU A 142 6.23 21.55 15.21
N ALA A 143 7.03 21.86 16.23
CA ALA A 143 8.50 21.88 16.15
C ALA A 143 9.13 20.51 15.79
N PHE A 144 8.47 19.40 16.10
CA PHE A 144 8.98 18.04 15.86
C PHE A 144 8.01 17.12 15.13
N ASN A 145 6.72 17.46 15.09
CA ASN A 145 5.67 16.73 14.39
C ASN A 145 4.81 17.71 13.56
N PRO A 146 5.24 18.07 12.33
CA PRO A 146 4.49 18.98 11.47
C PRO A 146 3.28 18.32 10.80
N CYS A 147 3.26 16.99 10.71
CA CYS A 147 2.19 16.24 10.07
C CYS A 147 1.77 15.00 10.87
N GLY A 148 0.47 14.74 10.85
CA GLY A 148 -0.15 13.47 11.21
C GLY A 148 -0.50 12.65 9.97
N PHE A 149 -0.47 11.33 10.09
CA PHE A 149 -0.85 10.39 9.03
C PHE A 149 -1.87 9.38 9.54
N ALA A 150 -2.80 8.95 8.70
CA ALA A 150 -3.75 7.88 8.99
C ALA A 150 -3.98 6.98 7.77
N PHE A 151 -3.96 5.67 7.97
CA PHE A 151 -4.03 4.68 6.90
C PHE A 151 -4.44 3.29 7.41
N LEU A 152 -4.85 2.39 6.51
CA LEU A 152 -4.96 0.96 6.84
C LEU A 152 -3.64 0.26 6.60
N ALA A 153 -3.12 -0.43 7.61
CA ALA A 153 -1.88 -1.19 7.51
C ALA A 153 -2.12 -2.68 7.76
N ASP A 154 -1.45 -3.54 6.98
CA ASP A 154 -1.34 -4.98 7.31
C ASP A 154 -0.49 -5.17 8.57
N GLN A 155 -1.11 -5.65 9.64
CA GLN A 155 -0.47 -5.87 10.94
C GLN A 155 0.68 -6.89 10.90
N ARG A 156 0.80 -7.71 9.84
CA ARG A 156 1.93 -8.63 9.67
C ARG A 156 3.19 -7.95 9.16
N THR A 157 3.05 -6.82 8.48
CA THR A 157 4.17 -6.12 7.81
C THR A 157 4.40 -4.72 8.36
N PHE A 158 3.41 -4.15 9.04
CA PHE A 158 3.53 -2.85 9.68
C PHE A 158 4.58 -2.90 10.80
N ASN A 159 5.45 -1.89 10.82
CA ASN A 159 6.41 -1.65 11.88
C ASN A 159 6.50 -0.15 12.06
N VAL A 160 6.16 0.34 13.25
CA VAL A 160 6.08 1.78 13.53
C VAL A 160 7.46 2.44 13.54
N SER A 161 8.54 1.70 13.83
CA SER A 161 9.90 2.22 13.85
C SER A 161 10.43 2.63 12.48
N ASN A 162 9.69 2.34 11.40
CA ASN A 162 9.98 2.85 10.05
C ASN A 162 9.50 4.30 9.84
N PHE A 163 8.73 4.86 10.77
CA PHE A 163 8.20 6.21 10.71
C PHE A 163 8.93 7.14 11.68
N ARG A 164 8.89 8.44 11.38
CA ARG A 164 9.38 9.49 12.27
C ARG A 164 8.31 10.55 12.43
N LEU A 165 8.24 11.14 13.62
CA LEU A 165 7.32 12.25 13.86
C LEU A 165 7.62 13.45 12.96
N SER A 166 8.87 13.63 12.53
CA SER A 166 9.26 14.70 11.60
C SER A 166 8.86 14.45 10.14
N ASP A 167 8.25 13.30 9.82
CA ASP A 167 7.89 12.96 8.45
C ASP A 167 6.88 13.96 7.88
N ASN A 168 7.08 14.33 6.62
CA ASN A 168 6.26 15.29 5.90
C ASN A 168 6.08 14.80 4.46
N PRO A 169 4.84 14.70 3.94
CA PRO A 169 4.60 14.25 2.56
C PRO A 169 5.23 15.16 1.49
N TYR A 170 5.71 16.34 1.87
CA TYR A 170 6.37 17.33 1.00
C TYR A 170 7.89 17.41 1.16
N SER A 171 8.51 16.62 2.04
CA SER A 171 9.96 16.70 2.24
C SER A 171 10.71 16.25 0.98
N THR A 172 11.26 17.21 0.24
CA THR A 172 12.11 16.99 -0.94
C THR A 172 13.45 16.31 -0.62
N LYS A 173 13.76 16.07 0.66
CA LYS A 173 14.99 15.37 1.07
C LYS A 173 15.02 13.89 0.68
N ASP A 174 13.86 13.30 0.36
CA ASP A 174 13.76 11.95 -0.20
C ASP A 174 13.57 11.93 -1.73
N TYR A 175 13.60 13.10 -2.38
CA TYR A 175 13.79 13.16 -3.82
C TYR A 175 15.29 12.96 -4.08
N PRO A 176 15.73 11.90 -4.80
CA PRO A 176 17.13 11.78 -5.15
C PRO A 176 17.52 13.05 -5.92
N THR A 177 18.51 13.78 -5.40
CA THR A 177 19.07 14.91 -6.12
C THR A 177 19.66 14.40 -7.44
N PRO A 178 19.64 15.20 -8.52
CA PRO A 178 20.21 14.78 -9.82
C PRO A 178 21.65 14.25 -9.69
N ASP A 179 22.43 14.77 -8.75
CA ASP A 179 23.81 14.35 -8.48
C ASP A 179 23.91 12.95 -7.86
N LYS A 180 22.94 12.56 -7.01
CA LYS A 180 22.87 11.22 -6.42
C LYS A 180 22.45 10.19 -7.45
N MET A 181 21.52 10.56 -8.34
CA MET A 181 21.12 9.78 -9.51
C MET A 181 22.28 9.55 -10.49
N ALA A 182 23.13 10.56 -10.72
CA ALA A 182 24.32 10.43 -11.55
C ALA A 182 25.40 9.53 -10.92
N GLY A 183 25.55 9.56 -9.59
CA GLY A 183 26.46 8.68 -8.84
C GLY A 183 26.07 7.21 -8.94
N ASP A 184 24.77 6.90 -8.84
CA ASP A 184 24.26 5.52 -8.91
C ASP A 184 24.33 4.95 -10.34
N ILE A 185 24.12 5.79 -11.37
CA ILE A 185 24.36 5.42 -12.79
C ILE A 185 25.86 5.16 -13.03
N GLY A 186 26.74 5.97 -12.44
CA GLY A 186 28.19 5.81 -12.54
C GLY A 186 28.72 4.53 -11.88
N ALA A 187 28.05 4.06 -10.82
CA ALA A 187 28.34 2.77 -10.18
C ALA A 187 27.84 1.60 -11.03
N TYR A 188 26.67 1.71 -11.66
CA TYR A 188 26.08 0.68 -12.52
C TYR A 188 26.88 0.42 -13.81
N VAL A 189 27.48 1.48 -14.40
CA VAL A 189 28.30 1.36 -15.62
C VAL A 189 29.68 0.74 -15.34
N LYS A 190 30.20 0.85 -14.11
CA LYS A 190 31.51 0.28 -13.74
C LYS A 190 31.49 -1.24 -13.56
N ASP A 191 30.33 -1.85 -13.28
CA ASP A 191 30.20 -3.28 -13.02
C ASP A 191 29.78 -4.11 -14.25
N SER A 192 29.53 -3.45 -15.40
CA SER A 192 29.37 -4.12 -16.69
C SER A 192 30.74 -4.40 -17.32
N GLN A 193 31.35 -5.52 -16.91
CA GLN A 193 32.50 -6.10 -17.62
C GLN A 193 32.05 -6.58 -19.02
N GLU A 194 32.74 -6.13 -20.06
CA GLU A 194 32.49 -6.48 -21.47
C GLU A 194 32.51 -8.00 -21.69
N ILE A 195 31.39 -8.57 -22.16
CA ILE A 195 31.34 -9.93 -22.71
C ILE A 195 31.57 -9.83 -24.23
N PRO A 196 32.70 -10.34 -24.78
CA PRO A 196 32.93 -10.26 -26.22
C PRO A 196 32.01 -11.25 -26.96
N ILE A 197 31.09 -10.70 -27.75
CA ILE A 197 30.21 -11.48 -28.62
C ILE A 197 31.04 -11.97 -29.82
N SER A 198 31.45 -13.25 -29.80
CA SER A 198 32.08 -13.86 -30.98
C SER A 198 31.11 -13.91 -32.17
N SER A 199 31.62 -13.61 -33.36
CA SER A 199 30.90 -13.18 -34.57
C SER A 199 30.09 -14.27 -35.31
N LYS A 200 29.33 -15.13 -34.61
CA LYS A 200 28.54 -16.20 -35.25
C LYS A 200 27.03 -16.17 -34.99
N ALA A 201 26.55 -15.39 -34.02
CA ALA A 201 25.12 -15.33 -33.67
C ALA A 201 24.29 -14.33 -34.51
N ALA A 202 24.93 -13.34 -35.15
CA ALA A 202 24.23 -12.32 -35.95
C ALA A 202 23.68 -12.82 -37.31
N LYS A 203 23.90 -14.10 -37.67
CA LYS A 203 23.39 -14.67 -38.93
C LYS A 203 22.18 -15.60 -38.77
N ILE A 204 21.65 -15.81 -37.56
CA ILE A 204 20.51 -16.71 -37.32
C ILE A 204 19.19 -15.95 -37.08
N LEU A 205 19.21 -14.64 -36.84
CA LEU A 205 18.01 -13.84 -36.51
C LEU A 205 17.28 -13.18 -37.71
N MET A 206 17.55 -13.62 -38.94
CA MET A 206 16.69 -13.32 -40.09
C MET A 206 16.09 -14.63 -40.62
N ASN A 207 15.14 -15.20 -39.89
CA ASN A 207 14.01 -16.01 -40.41
C ASN A 207 13.31 -16.76 -39.27
N ALA A 208 12.22 -16.20 -38.74
CA ALA A 208 11.09 -16.95 -38.18
C ALA A 208 9.92 -16.02 -37.86
N ARG A 209 9.17 -15.62 -38.89
CA ARG A 209 7.74 -15.28 -38.76
C ARG A 209 6.97 -16.59 -38.93
N LYS A 210 6.22 -16.99 -37.89
CA LYS A 210 4.97 -17.81 -37.86
C LYS A 210 4.98 -18.89 -36.76
N GLU A 211 3.76 -19.15 -36.27
CA GLU A 211 3.30 -20.24 -35.37
C GLU A 211 3.35 -19.92 -33.87
N LYS A 212 2.18 -19.67 -33.25
CA LYS A 212 1.19 -20.59 -32.64
C LYS A 212 1.59 -21.07 -31.23
N SER A 213 0.72 -20.73 -30.27
CA SER A 213 0.36 -21.44 -29.03
C SER A 213 1.41 -22.39 -28.44
N ILE A 214 1.99 -22.03 -27.28
CA ILE A 214 2.61 -23.02 -26.39
C ILE A 214 2.28 -22.69 -24.92
N HIS A 215 1.51 -23.58 -24.30
CA HIS A 215 1.51 -23.83 -22.85
C HIS A 215 2.91 -24.28 -22.42
N ALA A 216 3.53 -23.65 -21.43
CA ALA A 216 4.55 -24.31 -20.62
C ALA A 216 4.73 -23.65 -19.25
N LYS A 217 4.62 -24.50 -18.23
CA LYS A 217 5.15 -24.31 -16.88
C LYS A 217 6.59 -23.78 -16.91
N ALA A 218 6.89 -22.82 -16.06
CA ALA A 218 8.24 -22.61 -15.54
C ALA A 218 8.12 -22.34 -14.04
N ASP A 219 8.48 -23.36 -13.27
CA ASP A 219 8.57 -23.35 -11.82
C ASP A 219 9.99 -22.93 -11.41
N ALA A 220 10.06 -22.22 -10.27
CA ALA A 220 11.23 -21.96 -9.42
C ALA A 220 12.53 -21.42 -10.05
N ARG A 221 12.78 -20.12 -9.84
CA ARG A 221 14.00 -19.51 -9.24
C ARG A 221 14.15 -18.03 -9.64
N ILE A 222 13.31 -17.16 -9.07
CA ILE A 222 13.59 -15.71 -8.99
C ILE A 222 13.11 -15.24 -7.60
N GLN A 223 13.72 -15.77 -6.53
CA GLN A 223 13.35 -15.41 -5.15
C GLN A 223 14.31 -14.39 -4.50
N LEU A 224 15.24 -13.78 -5.24
CA LEU A 224 16.33 -13.00 -4.63
C LEU A 224 16.55 -11.58 -5.19
N GLY A 225 15.61 -11.02 -5.96
CA GLY A 225 15.79 -9.69 -6.58
C GLY A 225 14.68 -8.66 -6.34
N ILE A 226 13.58 -8.99 -5.64
CA ILE A 226 12.37 -8.15 -5.63
C ILE A 226 12.41 -7.07 -4.52
N THR A 227 13.42 -7.06 -3.64
CA THR A 227 13.41 -6.17 -2.47
C THR A 227 13.85 -4.72 -2.72
N HIS A 228 14.28 -4.33 -3.93
CA HIS A 228 14.96 -3.02 -4.12
C HIS A 228 14.42 -2.09 -5.22
N VAL A 229 13.37 -2.43 -5.98
CA VAL A 229 12.97 -1.60 -7.15
C VAL A 229 11.54 -1.03 -7.05
N ALA A 230 10.94 -1.00 -5.86
CA ALA A 230 9.64 -0.36 -5.64
C ALA A 230 9.71 0.95 -4.84
N ALA A 231 10.87 1.59 -4.80
CA ALA A 231 11.02 2.95 -4.31
C ALA A 231 11.31 3.86 -5.50
N HIS A 232 10.80 5.10 -5.46
CA HIS A 232 10.95 6.16 -6.47
C HIS A 232 9.79 6.34 -7.46
N LEU A 233 8.59 6.57 -6.92
CA LEU A 233 7.75 7.70 -7.36
C LEU A 233 7.30 8.39 -6.06
N GLY A 234 7.63 9.68 -5.91
CA GLY A 234 7.37 10.60 -4.78
C GLY A 234 6.80 10.02 -3.48
N CYS A 235 7.51 10.17 -2.36
CA CYS A 235 7.17 9.69 -1.02
C CYS A 235 5.85 10.27 -0.44
N MET A 236 4.71 10.00 -1.07
CA MET A 236 3.51 9.62 -0.33
C MET A 236 3.73 8.17 0.10
N ALA A 237 3.61 7.90 1.39
CA ALA A 237 3.84 6.61 1.99
C ALA A 237 2.71 5.65 1.57
N MET A 238 2.81 5.15 0.34
CA MET A 238 1.93 4.13 -0.23
C MET A 238 1.78 2.95 0.75
N VAL A 239 0.61 2.81 1.38
CA VAL A 239 0.44 1.82 2.47
C VAL A 239 -0.08 0.50 1.94
N LYS A 240 0.65 -0.57 2.26
CA LYS A 240 0.24 -1.94 1.94
C LYS A 240 -0.85 -2.41 2.92
N LEU A 241 -1.98 -2.83 2.35
CA LEU A 241 -3.08 -3.45 3.09
C LEU A 241 -3.57 -4.72 2.39
N VAL A 242 -4.39 -5.50 3.09
CA VAL A 242 -4.94 -6.76 2.59
C VAL A 242 -6.43 -6.67 2.31
N VAL A 243 -6.83 -7.02 1.10
CA VAL A 243 -8.22 -7.25 0.69
C VAL A 243 -8.47 -8.76 0.67
N LYS A 244 -9.62 -9.18 1.20
CA LYS A 244 -10.03 -10.60 1.29
C LYS A 244 -11.22 -10.86 0.40
N TYR A 245 -11.18 -11.96 -0.34
CA TYR A 245 -12.31 -12.48 -1.08
C TYR A 245 -13.20 -13.33 -0.17
N PHE A 246 -14.51 -13.14 -0.23
CA PHE A 246 -15.48 -13.96 0.47
C PHE A 246 -16.30 -14.76 -0.53
N ALA A 247 -16.06 -16.07 -0.64
CA ALA A 247 -16.95 -16.94 -1.41
C ALA A 247 -18.23 -17.21 -0.61
N LEU A 248 -19.39 -16.81 -1.13
CA LEU A 248 -20.66 -17.31 -0.62
C LEU A 248 -20.66 -18.84 -0.74
N GLN A 249 -20.73 -19.55 0.39
CA GLN A 249 -21.04 -20.98 0.35
C GLN A 249 -22.47 -21.15 -0.22
N PRO A 250 -22.70 -22.12 -1.12
CA PRO A 250 -24.05 -22.39 -1.60
C PRO A 250 -24.97 -22.71 -0.42
N LEU A 251 -26.15 -22.09 -0.38
CA LEU A 251 -27.20 -22.41 0.58
C LEU A 251 -27.43 -23.93 0.58
N PRO A 252 -27.53 -24.59 1.76
CA PRO A 252 -27.88 -25.99 1.81
C PRO A 252 -29.20 -26.19 1.06
N GLN A 253 -29.17 -27.06 0.05
CA GLN A 253 -30.37 -27.44 -0.69
C GLN A 253 -31.44 -27.90 0.32
N PRO A 254 -32.71 -27.45 0.18
CA PRO A 254 -33.77 -27.95 1.04
C PRO A 254 -33.81 -29.47 0.90
N GLN A 255 -33.57 -30.16 2.00
CA GLN A 255 -33.72 -31.61 2.04
C GLN A 255 -35.17 -31.92 1.66
N SER A 256 -35.35 -32.67 0.57
CA SER A 256 -36.64 -33.22 0.22
C SER A 256 -37.09 -34.11 1.38
N VAL A 257 -38.05 -33.63 2.17
CA VAL A 257 -38.79 -34.45 3.11
C VAL A 257 -39.64 -35.39 2.25
N GLY A 258 -39.14 -36.61 2.05
CA GLY A 258 -39.93 -37.70 1.52
C GLY A 258 -40.99 -38.08 2.54
N ILE A 259 -42.25 -37.92 2.18
CA ILE A 259 -43.40 -38.56 2.81
C ILE A 259 -43.82 -39.69 1.88
#